data_AF-A0A8J6M2G5-F1
#
_entry.id   AF-A0A8J6M2G5-F1
#
_cell.length_a   1.000
_cell.length_b   1.000
_cell.length_c   1.000
_cell.angle_alpha   90.00
_cell.angle_beta   90.00
_cell.angle_gamma   90.00
#
_symmetry.space_group_name_H-M   'P 1'
#
loop_
_entity.id
_entity.type
_entity.pdbx_description
1 polymer ?
#
loop_
_entity_poly.entity_id
_entity_poly.type
_entity_poly.pdbx_seq_one_letter_code
_entity_poly.pdbx_strand_id
1 'polypeptide(L)'
;MYYVGIDVGGTNLVAGLVDREGSILRKAGVPVDKSLDGAGLCRQLVRLAVEVCREEGVALDQIQAVGAGFPGLVDNRTGVVVQTANMPFRDTPVRQLFQQEWDVPFFLGNDANCAAIGEYWAGAAKGCDPAVVVTLGTGIGSGMVVGGRLFTGYANSGMEAGHMIIQPGGVPCGCGNHGCWEQYGSATALIRMTRQAMEQDRHSVLWELCGGDLSKVQGRTAFQGARQGDGAALRVLENYRQGLSIGLIDLVNILQPQIICLGGGISNADDDLLLTPLRELVKKGSYDKSMPTRLERAALGNDAGVVGAALLCDMI
;
A
#
# COMPACT_ATOMS: atom_id res chain seq x y z
N MET A 1 -24.71 6.71 -10.36
CA MET A 1 -23.65 6.29 -11.32
C MET A 1 -22.62 5.57 -10.50
N TYR A 2 -22.18 4.39 -10.95
CA TYR A 2 -21.39 3.48 -10.14
C TYR A 2 -20.08 3.12 -10.84
N TYR A 3 -19.09 2.75 -10.05
CA TYR A 3 -17.79 2.29 -10.50
C TYR A 3 -17.49 0.96 -9.82
N VAL A 4 -16.62 0.15 -10.43
CA VAL A 4 -16.06 -1.03 -9.76
C VAL A 4 -14.57 -0.87 -9.61
N GLY A 5 -14.09 -0.98 -8.38
CA GLY A 5 -12.67 -1.03 -8.07
C GLY A 5 -12.26 -2.45 -7.75
N ILE A 6 -11.08 -2.86 -8.22
CA ILE A 6 -10.50 -4.18 -7.96
C ILE A 6 -9.11 -4.00 -7.39
N ASP A 7 -8.86 -4.53 -6.19
CA ASP A 7 -7.53 -4.65 -5.61
C ASP A 7 -6.98 -6.06 -5.89
N VAL A 8 -5.93 -6.13 -6.71
CA VAL A 8 -5.26 -7.37 -7.12
C VAL A 8 -4.08 -7.62 -6.19
N GLY A 9 -4.35 -8.02 -4.95
CA GLY A 9 -3.30 -8.34 -3.97
C GLY A 9 -2.55 -9.64 -4.28
N GLY A 10 -1.44 -9.91 -3.61
CA GLY A 10 -0.66 -11.15 -3.80
C GLY A 10 -1.32 -12.44 -3.27
N THR A 11 -2.38 -12.30 -2.46
CA THR A 11 -3.09 -13.41 -1.80
C THR A 11 -4.58 -13.44 -2.13
N ASN A 12 -5.22 -12.28 -2.24
CA ASN A 12 -6.65 -12.16 -2.52
C ASN A 12 -6.88 -11.14 -3.64
N LEU A 13 -7.90 -11.38 -4.44
CA LEU A 13 -8.54 -10.44 -5.33
C LEU A 13 -9.76 -9.89 -4.61
N VAL A 14 -9.93 -8.57 -4.54
CA VAL A 14 -11.08 -7.94 -3.89
C VAL A 14 -11.71 -6.96 -4.86
N ALA A 15 -13.00 -7.11 -5.14
CA ALA A 15 -13.75 -6.13 -5.92
C ALA A 15 -14.75 -5.39 -5.02
N GLY A 16 -14.98 -4.11 -5.30
CA GLY A 16 -16.01 -3.33 -4.65
C GLY A 16 -16.79 -2.48 -5.65
N LEU A 17 -18.11 -2.48 -5.50
CA LEU A 17 -19.01 -1.54 -6.16
C LEU A 17 -19.01 -0.24 -5.34
N VAL A 18 -18.68 0.88 -5.99
CA VAL A 18 -18.45 2.18 -5.35
C VAL A 18 -19.31 3.25 -6.01
N ASP A 19 -19.86 4.16 -5.21
CA ASP A 19 -20.53 5.37 -5.71
C ASP A 19 -19.53 6.48 -6.12
N ARG A 20 -20.03 7.67 -6.48
CA ARG A 20 -19.16 8.78 -6.91
C ARG A 20 -18.43 9.45 -5.76
N GLU A 21 -18.94 9.27 -4.55
CA GLU A 21 -18.42 9.84 -3.32
C GLU A 21 -17.33 8.97 -2.70
N GLY A 22 -17.07 7.79 -3.28
CA GLY A 22 -16.09 6.82 -2.81
C GLY A 22 -16.64 5.84 -1.77
N SER A 23 -17.96 5.78 -1.57
CA SER A 23 -18.59 4.85 -0.63
C SER A 23 -18.71 3.47 -1.26
N ILE A 24 -18.24 2.43 -0.56
CA ILE A 24 -18.41 1.04 -0.98
C ILE A 24 -19.83 0.59 -0.65
N LEU A 25 -20.58 0.21 -1.68
CA LEU A 25 -21.93 -0.33 -1.57
C LEU A 25 -21.90 -1.85 -1.36
N ARG A 26 -20.97 -2.52 -2.06
CA ARG A 26 -20.76 -3.96 -1.95
C ARG A 26 -19.31 -4.33 -2.19
N LYS A 27 -18.87 -5.39 -1.54
CA LYS A 27 -17.51 -5.92 -1.65
C LYS A 27 -17.55 -7.44 -1.66
N ALA A 28 -16.76 -8.04 -2.53
CA ALA A 28 -16.53 -9.48 -2.58
C ALA A 28 -15.03 -9.75 -2.77
N GLY A 29 -14.58 -10.92 -2.33
CA GLY A 29 -13.18 -11.29 -2.46
C GLY A 29 -12.97 -12.79 -2.60
N VAL A 30 -11.93 -13.16 -3.34
CA VAL A 30 -11.54 -14.54 -3.59
C VAL A 30 -10.02 -14.69 -3.47
N PRO A 31 -9.50 -15.87 -3.08
CA PRO A 31 -8.07 -16.13 -3.13
C PRO A 31 -7.52 -16.00 -4.55
N VAL A 32 -6.29 -15.52 -4.67
CA VAL A 32 -5.55 -15.51 -5.93
C VAL A 32 -5.16 -16.94 -6.31
N ASP A 33 -5.55 -17.36 -7.51
CA ASP A 33 -5.03 -18.57 -8.12
C ASP A 33 -3.80 -18.22 -8.98
N LYS A 34 -2.61 -18.53 -8.45
CA LYS A 34 -1.33 -18.25 -9.11
C LYS A 34 -1.05 -19.14 -10.32
N SER A 35 -1.89 -20.14 -10.59
CA SER A 35 -1.78 -20.98 -11.79
C SER A 35 -2.43 -20.36 -13.02
N LEU A 36 -3.23 -19.30 -12.84
CA LEU A 36 -3.92 -18.62 -13.94
C LEU A 36 -2.94 -17.84 -14.82
N ASP A 37 -3.17 -17.92 -16.13
CA ASP A 37 -2.60 -17.00 -17.10
C ASP A 37 -3.36 -15.65 -17.10
N GLY A 38 -2.91 -14.70 -17.93
CA GLY A 38 -3.52 -13.37 -17.98
C GLY A 38 -5.01 -13.41 -18.33
N ALA A 39 -5.44 -14.31 -19.23
CA ALA A 39 -6.83 -14.45 -19.63
C ALA A 39 -7.69 -15.08 -18.52
N GLY A 40 -7.17 -16.11 -17.85
CA GLY A 40 -7.76 -16.73 -16.67
C GLY A 40 -7.98 -15.72 -15.55
N LEU A 41 -6.97 -14.90 -15.25
CA LEU A 41 -7.10 -13.82 -14.28
C LEU A 41 -8.20 -12.84 -14.69
N CYS A 42 -8.17 -12.34 -15.93
CA CYS A 42 -9.16 -11.34 -16.38
C CYS A 42 -10.60 -11.86 -16.31
N ARG A 43 -10.84 -13.13 -16.65
CA ARG A 43 -12.15 -13.79 -16.44
C ARG A 43 -12.56 -13.80 -14.97
N GLN A 44 -11.63 -14.07 -14.06
CA GLN A 44 -11.89 -14.03 -12.63
C GLN A 44 -12.20 -12.61 -12.15
N LEU A 45 -11.49 -11.60 -12.66
CA LEU A 45 -11.74 -10.19 -12.34
C LEU A 45 -13.14 -9.74 -12.81
N VAL A 46 -13.51 -10.05 -14.06
CA VAL A 46 -14.85 -9.75 -14.59
C VAL A 46 -15.94 -10.45 -13.79
N ARG A 47 -15.76 -11.74 -13.47
CA ARG A 47 -16.71 -12.48 -12.65
C ARG A 47 -16.94 -11.81 -11.30
N LEU A 48 -15.87 -11.45 -10.60
CA LEU A 48 -15.94 -10.82 -9.28
C LEU A 48 -16.58 -9.42 -9.35
N ALA A 49 -16.26 -8.65 -10.39
CA ALA A 49 -16.84 -7.33 -10.61
C ALA A 49 -18.34 -7.38 -10.94
N VAL A 50 -18.77 -8.34 -11.75
CA VAL A 50 -20.19 -8.58 -12.07
C VAL A 50 -20.96 -9.10 -10.86
N GLU A 51 -20.32 -9.92 -10.01
CA GLU A 51 -20.90 -10.43 -8.76
C GLU A 51 -21.34 -9.28 -7.84
N VAL A 52 -20.44 -8.34 -7.53
CA VAL A 52 -20.79 -7.20 -6.65
C VAL A 52 -21.88 -6.30 -7.24
N CYS A 53 -21.98 -6.20 -8.57
CA CYS A 53 -23.07 -5.45 -9.22
C CYS A 53 -24.42 -6.17 -9.06
N ARG A 54 -24.45 -7.48 -9.32
CA ARG A 54 -25.68 -8.29 -9.24
C ARG A 54 -26.24 -8.37 -7.83
N GLU A 55 -25.37 -8.50 -6.84
CA GLU A 55 -25.79 -8.57 -5.43
C GLU A 55 -26.47 -7.29 -4.94
N GLU A 56 -26.11 -6.13 -5.48
CA GLU A 56 -26.76 -4.83 -5.19
C GLU A 56 -27.86 -4.45 -6.20
N GLY A 57 -28.16 -5.33 -7.16
CA GLY A 57 -29.20 -5.07 -8.17
C GLY A 57 -28.86 -3.92 -9.13
N VAL A 58 -27.57 -3.61 -9.31
CA VAL A 58 -27.10 -2.58 -10.25
C VAL A 58 -26.91 -3.21 -11.63
N ALA A 59 -27.54 -2.62 -12.65
CA ALA A 59 -27.39 -3.08 -14.03
C ALA A 59 -26.00 -2.72 -14.57
N LEU A 60 -25.42 -3.60 -15.40
CA LEU A 60 -24.04 -3.45 -15.86
C LEU A 60 -23.82 -2.21 -16.74
N ASP A 61 -24.86 -1.72 -17.41
CA ASP A 61 -24.84 -0.47 -18.21
C ASP A 61 -24.84 0.80 -17.34
N GLN A 62 -25.09 0.68 -16.03
CA GLN A 62 -24.96 1.78 -15.07
C GLN A 62 -23.52 1.94 -14.55
N ILE A 63 -22.64 0.97 -14.84
CA ILE A 63 -21.22 1.01 -14.48
C ILE A 63 -20.48 1.91 -15.46
N GLN A 64 -19.90 2.99 -14.95
CA GLN A 64 -19.19 3.97 -15.78
C GLN A 64 -17.78 3.51 -16.15
N ALA A 65 -17.08 2.90 -15.19
CA ALA A 65 -15.76 2.35 -15.40
C ALA A 65 -15.47 1.25 -14.37
N VAL A 66 -14.52 0.40 -14.73
CA VAL A 66 -13.85 -0.52 -13.83
C VAL A 66 -12.39 -0.08 -13.72
N GLY A 67 -11.82 -0.14 -12.52
CA GLY A 67 -10.38 0.03 -12.33
C GLY A 67 -9.80 -1.12 -11.53
N ALA A 68 -8.53 -1.44 -11.80
CA ALA A 68 -7.81 -2.48 -11.08
C ALA A 68 -6.42 -1.99 -10.64
N GLY A 69 -6.13 -2.11 -9.35
CA GLY A 69 -4.81 -1.87 -8.76
C GLY A 69 -3.99 -3.17 -8.76
N PHE A 70 -2.80 -3.13 -9.36
CA PHE A 70 -1.88 -4.26 -9.42
C PHE A 70 -0.57 -3.96 -8.67
N PRO A 71 0.07 -4.97 -8.06
CA PRO A 71 1.40 -4.82 -7.52
C PRO A 71 2.42 -4.71 -8.65
N GLY A 72 3.41 -3.84 -8.49
CA GLY A 72 4.49 -3.65 -9.45
C GLY A 72 4.18 -2.60 -10.52
N LEU A 73 4.81 -2.74 -11.68
CA LEU A 73 4.83 -1.72 -12.73
C LEU A 73 3.67 -1.91 -13.71
N VAL A 74 2.89 -0.85 -13.88
CA VAL A 74 1.68 -0.82 -14.71
C VAL A 74 1.77 0.33 -15.70
N ASP A 75 1.58 0.06 -16.99
CA ASP A 75 1.40 1.09 -17.99
C ASP A 75 -0.08 1.19 -18.38
N ASN A 76 -0.77 2.11 -17.72
CA ASN A 76 -2.17 2.37 -17.98
C ASN A 76 -2.42 2.87 -19.42
N ARG A 77 -1.47 3.60 -20.03
CA ARG A 77 -1.63 4.16 -21.39
C ARG A 77 -1.74 3.06 -22.43
N THR A 78 -0.95 2.01 -22.30
CA THR A 78 -0.99 0.83 -23.20
C THR A 78 -1.92 -0.26 -22.69
N GLY A 79 -2.38 -0.17 -21.43
CA GLY A 79 -3.25 -1.18 -20.82
C GLY A 79 -2.50 -2.47 -20.45
N VAL A 80 -1.22 -2.36 -20.14
CA VAL A 80 -0.31 -3.48 -19.90
C VAL A 80 0.17 -3.50 -18.45
N VAL A 81 0.14 -4.68 -17.82
CA VAL A 81 0.90 -4.95 -16.60
C VAL A 81 2.30 -5.35 -17.03
N VAL A 82 3.26 -4.45 -16.85
CA VAL A 82 4.64 -4.61 -17.33
C VAL A 82 5.34 -5.70 -16.53
N GLN A 83 5.23 -5.62 -15.19
CA GLN A 83 5.82 -6.61 -14.31
C GLN A 83 5.15 -6.58 -12.94
N THR A 84 4.78 -7.75 -12.43
CA THR A 84 4.36 -7.91 -11.04
C THR A 84 5.47 -8.48 -10.16
N ALA A 85 5.51 -8.11 -8.89
CA ALA A 85 6.51 -8.63 -7.95
C ALA A 85 6.25 -10.10 -7.54
N ASN A 86 4.98 -10.49 -7.37
CA ASN A 86 4.59 -11.75 -6.73
C ASN A 86 3.64 -12.64 -7.56
N MET A 87 3.44 -12.28 -8.83
CA MET A 87 2.61 -13.01 -9.79
C MET A 87 3.42 -13.26 -11.07
N PRO A 88 3.05 -14.24 -11.92
CA PRO A 88 3.83 -14.60 -13.10
C PRO A 88 3.54 -13.70 -14.32
N PHE A 89 3.12 -12.43 -14.11
CA PHE A 89 2.73 -11.54 -15.19
C PHE A 89 3.87 -10.62 -15.61
N ARG A 90 4.13 -10.61 -16.92
CA ARG A 90 5.13 -9.78 -17.57
C ARG A 90 4.63 -9.40 -18.96
N ASP A 91 4.64 -8.10 -19.24
CA ASP A 91 4.15 -7.51 -20.49
C ASP A 91 2.75 -8.03 -20.87
N THR A 92 1.88 -8.23 -19.87
CA THR A 92 0.55 -8.84 -20.05
C THR A 92 -0.48 -7.77 -20.46
N PRO A 93 -1.20 -7.92 -21.59
CA PRO A 93 -2.17 -6.94 -22.08
C PRO A 93 -3.52 -7.05 -21.35
N VAL A 94 -3.49 -6.80 -20.04
CA VAL A 94 -4.62 -7.00 -19.12
C VAL A 94 -5.87 -6.22 -19.54
N ARG A 95 -5.73 -4.98 -20.05
CA ARG A 95 -6.90 -4.20 -20.49
C ARG A 95 -7.65 -4.90 -21.62
N GLN A 96 -6.90 -5.34 -22.63
CA GLN A 96 -7.46 -6.03 -23.79
C GLN A 96 -8.14 -7.34 -23.37
N LEU A 97 -7.47 -8.15 -22.54
CA LEU A 97 -8.00 -9.44 -22.08
C LEU A 97 -9.26 -9.28 -21.23
N PHE A 98 -9.32 -8.26 -20.38
CA PHE A 98 -10.53 -7.94 -19.62
C PHE A 98 -11.68 -7.51 -20.53
N GLN A 99 -11.41 -6.63 -21.51
CA GLN A 99 -12.45 -6.10 -22.40
C GLN A 99 -13.00 -7.13 -23.40
N GLN A 100 -12.33 -8.27 -23.60
CA GLN A 100 -12.90 -9.42 -24.31
C GLN A 100 -14.06 -10.08 -23.55
N GLU A 101 -14.06 -9.98 -22.22
CA GLU A 101 -15.05 -10.59 -21.34
C GLU A 101 -16.14 -9.58 -20.91
N TRP A 102 -15.78 -8.30 -20.78
CA TRP A 102 -16.72 -7.22 -20.48
C TRP A 102 -16.31 -5.90 -21.15
N ASP A 103 -17.12 -5.48 -22.13
CA ASP A 103 -16.94 -4.21 -22.85
C ASP A 103 -17.35 -3.00 -22.00
N VAL A 104 -16.46 -2.61 -21.08
CA VAL A 104 -16.58 -1.45 -20.19
C VAL A 104 -15.24 -0.71 -20.16
N PRO A 105 -15.21 0.63 -19.97
CA PRO A 105 -13.96 1.34 -19.75
C PRO A 105 -13.20 0.75 -18.56
N PHE A 106 -11.98 0.24 -18.81
CA PHE A 106 -11.19 -0.46 -17.81
C PHE A 106 -9.81 0.17 -17.63
N PHE A 107 -9.47 0.57 -16.41
CA PHE A 107 -8.24 1.29 -16.06
C PHE A 107 -7.34 0.47 -15.15
N LEU A 108 -6.03 0.66 -15.29
CA LEU A 108 -5.03 -0.06 -14.52
C LEU A 108 -4.21 0.93 -13.69
N GLY A 109 -4.00 0.63 -12.42
CA GLY A 109 -3.15 1.40 -11.52
C GLY A 109 -2.15 0.51 -10.80
N ASN A 110 -1.09 1.11 -10.29
CA ASN A 110 -0.30 0.49 -9.23
C ASN A 110 -1.12 0.50 -7.91
N ASP A 111 -0.98 -0.52 -7.09
CA ASP A 111 -1.69 -0.69 -5.81
C ASP A 111 -1.53 0.50 -4.84
N ALA A 112 -0.30 1.02 -4.66
CA ALA A 112 -0.04 2.19 -3.82
C ALA A 112 -0.62 3.48 -4.41
N ASN A 113 -0.63 3.62 -5.74
CA ASN A 113 -1.31 4.72 -6.42
C ASN A 113 -2.82 4.68 -6.20
N CYS A 114 -3.44 3.49 -6.31
CA CYS A 114 -4.84 3.30 -5.97
C CYS A 114 -5.10 3.64 -4.49
N ALA A 115 -4.27 3.17 -3.56
CA ALA A 115 -4.40 3.54 -2.15
C ALA A 115 -4.33 5.07 -1.93
N ALA A 116 -3.43 5.76 -2.65
CA ALA A 116 -3.31 7.22 -2.59
C ALA A 116 -4.57 7.94 -3.09
N ILE A 117 -5.15 7.49 -4.20
CA ILE A 117 -6.40 8.03 -4.72
C ILE A 117 -7.54 7.79 -3.74
N GLY A 118 -7.65 6.58 -3.18
CA GLY A 118 -8.71 6.25 -2.22
C GLY A 118 -8.66 7.17 -1.00
N GLU A 119 -7.49 7.31 -0.38
CA GLU A 119 -7.33 8.19 0.79
C GLU A 119 -7.54 9.67 0.46
N TYR A 120 -7.18 10.11 -0.76
CA TYR A 120 -7.42 11.48 -1.22
C TYR A 120 -8.91 11.80 -1.40
N TRP A 121 -9.71 10.86 -1.93
CA TRP A 121 -11.13 11.08 -2.17
C TRP A 121 -12.00 10.88 -0.94
N ALA A 122 -11.79 9.77 -0.22
CA ALA A 122 -12.71 9.30 0.80
C ALA A 122 -12.03 9.01 2.15
N GLY A 123 -10.71 9.19 2.26
CA GLY A 123 -9.96 8.88 3.48
C GLY A 123 -9.34 10.08 4.18
N ALA A 124 -8.20 9.84 4.83
CA ALA A 124 -7.55 10.80 5.72
C ALA A 124 -6.94 12.00 4.98
N ALA A 125 -6.68 11.86 3.67
CA ALA A 125 -6.11 12.92 2.83
C ALA A 125 -7.17 13.82 2.18
N LYS A 126 -8.46 13.61 2.46
CA LYS A 126 -9.54 14.43 1.90
C LYS A 126 -9.33 15.92 2.20
N GLY A 127 -9.35 16.73 1.13
CA GLY A 127 -9.18 18.18 1.19
C GLY A 127 -7.73 18.66 1.35
N CYS A 128 -6.74 17.77 1.25
CA CYS A 128 -5.31 18.11 1.32
C CYS A 128 -4.65 18.03 -0.06
N ASP A 129 -3.86 19.03 -0.44
CA ASP A 129 -3.13 19.06 -1.72
C ASP A 129 -1.80 19.86 -1.59
N PRO A 130 -0.62 19.28 -1.81
CA PRO A 130 -0.36 17.88 -2.19
C PRO A 130 -0.62 16.90 -1.04
N ALA A 131 -1.01 15.66 -1.39
CA ALA A 131 -1.19 14.56 -0.46
C ALA A 131 -0.34 13.36 -0.87
N VAL A 132 0.33 12.75 0.10
CA VAL A 132 1.14 11.54 -0.10
C VAL A 132 0.57 10.41 0.74
N VAL A 133 0.56 9.20 0.19
CA VAL A 133 0.24 7.98 0.94
C VAL A 133 1.43 7.04 0.87
N VAL A 134 1.79 6.46 2.01
CA VAL A 134 2.83 5.46 2.15
C VAL A 134 2.21 4.20 2.75
N THR A 135 2.35 3.07 2.08
CA THR A 135 1.80 1.78 2.52
C THR A 135 2.90 0.91 3.13
N LEU A 136 2.69 0.48 4.38
CA LEU A 136 3.63 -0.36 5.14
C LEU A 136 3.16 -1.82 5.09
N GLY A 137 3.51 -2.50 3.99
CA GLY A 137 3.18 -3.90 3.73
C GLY A 137 4.42 -4.80 3.76
N THR A 138 4.40 -5.87 2.96
CA THR A 138 5.60 -6.67 2.67
C THR A 138 6.76 -5.78 2.25
N GLY A 139 6.43 -4.75 1.47
CA GLY A 139 7.31 -3.67 1.07
C GLY A 139 6.87 -2.29 1.55
N ILE A 140 7.48 -1.25 0.98
CA ILE A 140 6.99 0.13 1.08
C ILE A 140 6.51 0.57 -0.29
N GLY A 141 5.21 0.81 -0.43
CA GLY A 141 4.63 1.49 -1.59
C GLY A 141 4.34 2.95 -1.27
N SER A 142 4.30 3.81 -2.29
CA SER A 142 3.79 5.16 -2.12
C SER A 142 3.12 5.71 -3.37
N GLY A 143 2.20 6.65 -3.16
CA GLY A 143 1.56 7.42 -4.23
C GLY A 143 1.38 8.86 -3.79
N MET A 144 1.29 9.78 -4.76
CA MET A 144 1.08 11.20 -4.51
C MET A 144 -0.04 11.73 -5.39
N VAL A 145 -0.92 12.51 -4.80
CA VAL A 145 -1.89 13.33 -5.53
C VAL A 145 -1.49 14.80 -5.39
N VAL A 146 -1.42 15.50 -6.51
CA VAL A 146 -1.07 16.93 -6.58
C VAL A 146 -1.92 17.63 -7.64
N GLY A 147 -2.49 18.78 -7.30
CA GLY A 147 -3.39 19.51 -8.20
C GLY A 147 -4.64 18.68 -8.57
N GLY A 148 -5.11 17.85 -7.64
CA GLY A 148 -6.21 16.91 -7.86
C GLY A 148 -5.93 15.77 -8.85
N ARG A 149 -4.68 15.52 -9.22
CA ARG A 149 -4.29 14.42 -10.14
C ARG A 149 -3.24 13.52 -9.52
N LEU A 150 -3.25 12.25 -9.91
CA LEU A 150 -2.21 11.32 -9.52
C LEU A 150 -0.88 11.72 -10.18
N PHE A 151 0.18 11.83 -9.39
CA PHE A 151 1.53 12.01 -9.92
C PHE A 151 2.12 10.65 -10.27
N THR A 152 2.37 10.42 -11.57
CA THR A 152 2.92 9.15 -12.08
C THR A 152 4.34 9.29 -12.65
N GLY A 153 4.90 10.50 -12.71
CA GLY A 153 6.18 10.78 -13.36
C GLY A 153 6.13 10.66 -14.90
N TYR A 154 7.27 10.72 -15.57
CA TYR A 154 7.35 10.69 -17.04
C TYR A 154 6.91 9.35 -17.66
N ALA A 155 7.23 8.23 -16.99
CA ALA A 155 7.06 6.87 -17.52
C ALA A 155 6.12 5.99 -16.68
N ASN A 156 5.21 6.59 -15.91
CA ASN A 156 4.33 5.88 -14.97
C ASN A 156 5.08 5.06 -13.89
N SER A 157 6.24 5.57 -13.45
CA SER A 157 7.09 4.96 -12.42
C SER A 157 7.51 5.96 -11.33
N GLY A 158 6.75 7.03 -11.16
CA GLY A 158 6.93 7.98 -10.07
C GLY A 158 6.53 7.39 -8.72
N MET A 159 7.01 8.00 -7.63
CA MET A 159 6.68 7.61 -6.25
C MET A 159 7.08 6.18 -5.85
N GLU A 160 8.16 5.64 -6.41
CA GLU A 160 8.81 4.41 -5.92
C GLU A 160 9.68 4.69 -4.66
N ALA A 161 9.11 5.39 -3.67
CA ALA A 161 9.85 5.91 -2.52
C ALA A 161 10.48 4.80 -1.65
N GLY A 162 9.87 3.60 -1.63
CA GLY A 162 10.42 2.44 -0.93
C GLY A 162 11.83 2.05 -1.39
N HIS A 163 12.23 2.46 -2.61
CA HIS A 163 13.53 2.18 -3.20
C HIS A 163 14.54 3.33 -3.09
N MET A 164 14.22 4.42 -2.38
CA MET A 164 15.21 5.43 -1.99
C MET A 164 16.30 4.79 -1.12
N ILE A 165 17.57 5.06 -1.43
CA ILE A 165 18.70 4.54 -0.63
C ILE A 165 18.89 5.45 0.58
N ILE A 166 18.47 4.98 1.77
CA ILE A 166 18.63 5.71 3.03
C ILE A 166 19.85 5.26 3.84
N GLN A 167 20.41 4.10 3.49
CA GLN A 167 21.58 3.53 4.15
C GLN A 167 22.54 2.98 3.09
N PRO A 168 23.46 3.78 2.54
CA PRO A 168 24.44 3.31 1.55
C PRO A 168 25.19 2.06 2.02
N GLY A 169 25.27 1.04 1.16
CA GLY A 169 25.87 -0.26 1.52
C GLY A 169 25.07 -1.07 2.53
N GLY A 170 23.80 -0.71 2.74
CA GLY A 170 22.90 -1.34 3.70
C GLY A 170 22.38 -2.71 3.27
N VAL A 171 21.24 -3.10 3.84
CA VAL A 171 20.63 -4.42 3.61
C VAL A 171 20.27 -4.57 2.12
N PRO A 172 20.56 -5.74 1.49
CA PRO A 172 20.16 -6.00 0.11
C PRO A 172 18.64 -5.87 -0.09
N CYS A 173 18.23 -5.26 -1.19
CA CYS A 173 16.83 -5.10 -1.56
C CYS A 173 16.50 -5.97 -2.78
N GLY A 174 15.25 -6.41 -2.88
CA GLY A 174 14.75 -7.21 -4.01
C GLY A 174 14.87 -6.51 -5.37
N CYS A 175 14.97 -5.17 -5.39
CA CYS A 175 15.21 -4.42 -6.62
C CYS A 175 16.66 -4.50 -7.16
N GLY A 176 17.59 -5.12 -6.41
CA GLY A 176 19.01 -5.25 -6.77
C GLY A 176 19.94 -4.22 -6.12
N ASN A 177 19.38 -3.16 -5.52
CA ASN A 177 20.16 -2.17 -4.75
C ASN A 177 20.43 -2.64 -3.30
N HIS A 178 21.21 -1.84 -2.58
CA HIS A 178 21.51 -2.01 -1.16
C HIS A 178 21.11 -0.76 -0.40
N GLY A 179 20.39 -0.92 0.72
CA GLY A 179 20.06 0.21 1.59
C GLY A 179 18.75 0.93 1.29
N CYS A 180 17.86 0.33 0.49
CA CYS A 180 16.55 0.91 0.20
C CYS A 180 15.71 1.12 1.47
N TRP A 181 14.92 2.19 1.53
CA TRP A 181 14.06 2.54 2.66
C TRP A 181 13.14 1.39 3.11
N GLU A 182 12.60 0.65 2.14
CA GLU A 182 11.81 -0.55 2.38
C GLU A 182 12.50 -1.56 3.30
N GLN A 183 13.83 -1.69 3.21
CA GLN A 183 14.59 -2.61 4.04
C GLN A 183 14.67 -2.17 5.50
N TYR A 184 14.14 -1.01 5.86
CA TYR A 184 14.16 -0.47 7.22
C TYR A 184 12.78 -0.05 7.74
N GLY A 185 11.82 0.24 6.85
CA GLY A 185 10.47 0.71 7.22
C GLY A 185 9.31 -0.19 6.79
N SER A 186 9.54 -1.35 6.16
CA SER A 186 8.45 -2.29 5.79
C SER A 186 8.08 -3.26 6.91
N ALA A 187 6.96 -3.97 6.77
CA ALA A 187 6.61 -5.07 7.67
C ALA A 187 7.67 -6.20 7.64
N THR A 188 8.24 -6.48 6.47
CA THR A 188 9.32 -7.47 6.32
C THR A 188 10.58 -7.05 7.08
N ALA A 189 10.92 -5.75 7.02
CA ALA A 189 12.03 -5.20 7.79
C ALA A 189 11.79 -5.34 9.30
N LEU A 190 10.59 -5.01 9.78
CA LEU A 190 10.24 -5.15 11.20
C LEU A 190 10.32 -6.61 11.67
N ILE A 191 9.78 -7.56 10.89
CA ILE A 191 9.84 -9.00 11.20
C ILE A 191 11.29 -9.47 11.26
N ARG A 192 12.13 -9.06 10.30
CA ARG A 192 13.57 -9.38 10.28
C ARG A 192 14.29 -8.84 11.52
N MET A 193 14.09 -7.57 11.85
CA MET A 193 14.69 -6.96 13.05
C MET A 193 14.23 -7.65 14.34
N THR A 194 12.96 -8.04 14.41
CA THR A 194 12.40 -8.78 15.56
C THR A 194 13.07 -10.14 15.71
N ARG A 195 13.20 -10.91 14.62
CA ARG A 195 13.90 -12.20 14.63
C ARG A 195 15.36 -12.05 15.07
N GLN A 196 16.07 -11.06 14.55
CA GLN A 196 17.46 -10.79 14.94
C GLN A 196 17.58 -10.43 16.43
N ALA A 197 16.62 -9.72 17.01
CA ALA A 197 16.61 -9.42 18.44
C ALA A 197 16.33 -10.67 19.31
N MET A 198 15.41 -11.54 18.89
CA MET A 198 15.15 -12.83 19.53
C MET A 198 16.38 -13.75 19.47
N GLU A 199 17.06 -13.77 18.31
CA GLU A 199 18.49 -13.99 18.08
C GLU A 199 19.38 -13.84 19.32
N GLN A 200 19.48 -12.59 19.72
CA GLN A 200 20.46 -12.07 20.66
C GLN A 200 20.02 -12.22 22.11
N ASP A 201 18.73 -12.38 22.36
CA ASP A 201 18.15 -12.50 23.69
C ASP A 201 17.12 -13.64 23.73
N ARG A 202 17.55 -14.81 24.23
CA ARG A 202 16.70 -16.00 24.41
C ARG A 202 15.73 -15.90 25.58
N HIS A 203 15.89 -14.89 26.44
CA HIS A 203 15.01 -14.66 27.59
C HIS A 203 13.92 -13.62 27.31
N SER A 204 13.95 -12.99 26.13
CA SER A 204 12.93 -12.04 25.72
C SER A 204 11.55 -12.69 25.62
N VAL A 205 10.53 -11.95 26.06
CA VAL A 205 9.10 -12.29 25.94
C VAL A 205 8.69 -12.54 24.48
N LEU A 206 9.45 -12.01 23.51
CA LEU A 206 9.23 -12.27 22.09
C LEU A 206 9.25 -13.78 21.75
N TRP A 207 10.02 -14.59 22.47
CA TRP A 207 10.02 -16.05 22.32
C TRP A 207 8.71 -16.68 22.74
N GLU A 208 8.17 -16.26 23.88
CA GLU A 208 6.90 -16.75 24.41
C GLU A 208 5.72 -16.36 23.50
N LEU A 209 5.71 -15.10 23.01
CA LEU A 209 4.73 -14.60 22.05
C LEU A 209 4.69 -15.41 20.74
N CYS A 210 5.81 -16.06 20.39
CA CYS A 210 5.92 -16.89 19.20
C CYS A 210 5.88 -18.40 19.52
N GLY A 211 5.60 -18.78 20.77
CA GLY A 211 5.59 -20.20 21.20
C GLY A 211 6.91 -20.91 20.94
N GLY A 212 8.04 -20.21 21.10
CA GLY A 212 9.38 -20.77 20.88
C GLY A 212 9.84 -20.84 19.43
N ASP A 213 9.09 -20.29 18.47
CA ASP A 213 9.31 -20.52 17.03
C ASP A 213 9.47 -19.21 16.23
N LEU A 214 10.67 -18.97 15.70
CA LEU A 214 10.99 -17.78 14.90
C LEU A 214 10.14 -17.65 13.63
N SER A 215 9.62 -18.75 13.08
CA SER A 215 8.78 -18.72 11.89
C SER A 215 7.44 -18.02 12.14
N LYS A 216 6.98 -18.00 13.40
CA LYS A 216 5.71 -17.40 13.82
C LYS A 216 5.77 -15.89 14.10
N VAL A 217 6.96 -15.28 13.98
CA VAL A 217 7.12 -13.82 14.13
C VAL A 217 6.30 -13.09 13.06
N GLN A 218 5.50 -12.13 13.50
CA GLN A 218 4.64 -11.28 12.67
C GLN A 218 4.93 -9.81 12.96
N GLY A 219 4.43 -8.90 12.11
CA GLY A 219 4.61 -7.45 12.31
C GLY A 219 4.12 -6.94 13.67
N ARG A 220 3.10 -7.57 14.25
CA ARG A 220 2.57 -7.23 15.58
C ARG A 220 3.44 -7.68 16.75
N THR A 221 4.34 -8.65 16.56
CA THR A 221 5.08 -9.31 17.66
C THR A 221 5.93 -8.30 18.44
N ALA A 222 6.64 -7.41 17.74
CA ALA A 222 7.45 -6.36 18.40
C ALA A 222 6.58 -5.38 19.21
N PHE A 223 5.41 -5.00 18.70
CA PHE A 223 4.48 -4.14 19.43
C PHE A 223 3.92 -4.82 20.69
N GLN A 224 3.56 -6.10 20.58
CA GLN A 224 3.09 -6.90 21.72
C GLN A 224 4.17 -7.06 22.80
N GLY A 225 5.43 -7.30 22.41
CA GLY A 225 6.55 -7.37 23.35
C GLY A 225 6.79 -6.02 24.04
N ALA A 226 6.77 -4.92 23.29
CA ALA A 226 6.96 -3.58 23.84
C ALA A 226 5.87 -3.21 24.86
N ARG A 227 4.62 -3.63 24.64
CA ARG A 227 3.52 -3.49 25.61
C ARG A 227 3.78 -4.22 26.92
N GLN A 228 4.50 -5.35 26.87
CA GLN A 228 4.90 -6.10 28.06
C GLN A 228 6.18 -5.56 28.72
N GLY A 229 6.72 -4.42 28.22
CA GLY A 229 7.94 -3.83 28.75
C GLY A 229 9.21 -4.57 28.35
N ASP A 230 9.15 -5.45 27.35
CA ASP A 230 10.30 -6.23 26.90
C ASP A 230 11.37 -5.31 26.26
N GLY A 231 12.59 -5.37 26.79
CA GLY A 231 13.69 -4.51 26.36
C GLY A 231 14.15 -4.77 24.92
N ALA A 232 14.08 -6.01 24.44
CA ALA A 232 14.45 -6.35 23.07
C ALA A 232 13.43 -5.79 22.07
N ALA A 233 12.14 -5.94 22.38
CA ALA A 233 11.04 -5.39 21.60
C ALA A 233 11.08 -3.86 21.51
N LEU A 234 11.36 -3.17 22.62
CA LEU A 234 11.52 -1.72 22.64
C LEU A 234 12.67 -1.24 21.74
N ARG A 235 13.82 -1.94 21.75
CA ARG A 235 14.96 -1.64 20.85
C ARG A 235 14.61 -1.87 19.39
N VAL A 236 13.85 -2.94 19.08
CA VAL A 236 13.38 -3.20 17.71
C VAL A 236 12.50 -2.07 17.21
N LEU A 237 11.51 -1.65 18.02
CA LEU A 237 10.63 -0.54 17.64
C LEU A 237 11.38 0.78 17.49
N GLU A 238 12.38 1.04 18.32
CA GLU A 238 13.23 2.23 18.15
C GLU A 238 13.96 2.21 16.80
N ASN A 239 14.67 1.13 16.49
CA ASN A 239 15.40 1.01 15.22
C ASN A 239 14.45 1.10 14.00
N TYR A 240 13.29 0.47 14.09
CA TYR A 240 12.26 0.54 13.04
C TYR A 240 11.74 1.97 12.84
N ARG A 241 11.43 2.69 13.93
CA ARG A 241 10.96 4.08 13.87
C ARG A 241 12.02 5.02 13.31
N GLN A 242 13.28 4.83 13.67
CA GLN A 242 14.39 5.60 13.09
C GLN A 242 14.46 5.39 11.57
N GLY A 243 14.51 4.13 11.11
CA GLY A 243 14.54 3.81 9.68
C GLY A 243 13.32 4.33 8.91
N LEU A 244 12.13 4.18 9.49
CA LEU A 244 10.90 4.69 8.90
C LEU A 244 10.88 6.23 8.84
N SER A 245 11.35 6.91 9.89
CA SER A 245 11.37 8.37 9.95
C SER A 245 12.28 9.00 8.89
N ILE A 246 13.42 8.38 8.55
CA ILE A 246 14.35 8.92 7.55
C ILE A 246 13.65 9.13 6.21
N GLY A 247 13.01 8.08 5.66
CA GLY A 247 12.32 8.23 4.37
C GLY A 247 11.10 9.16 4.44
N LEU A 248 10.40 9.25 5.58
CA LEU A 248 9.34 10.24 5.76
C LEU A 248 9.88 11.68 5.76
N ILE A 249 11.02 11.92 6.43
CA ILE A 249 11.70 13.22 6.43
C ILE A 249 12.15 13.59 5.02
N ASP A 250 12.69 12.64 4.25
CA ASP A 250 13.10 12.87 2.86
C ASP A 250 11.91 13.28 1.99
N LEU A 251 10.77 12.58 2.13
CA LEU A 251 9.52 12.95 1.43
C LEU A 251 9.03 14.35 1.83
N VAL A 252 9.06 14.69 3.13
CA VAL A 252 8.68 16.04 3.60
C VAL A 252 9.60 17.10 3.01
N ASN A 253 10.92 16.88 3.03
CA ASN A 253 11.89 17.87 2.58
C ASN A 253 11.86 18.08 1.05
N ILE A 254 11.54 17.05 0.28
CA ILE A 254 11.50 17.13 -1.19
C ILE A 254 10.14 17.62 -1.69
N LEU A 255 9.05 17.17 -1.08
CA LEU A 255 7.69 17.36 -1.60
C LEU A 255 6.87 18.40 -0.83
N GLN A 256 7.19 18.63 0.45
CA GLN A 256 6.42 19.46 1.39
C GLN A 256 4.89 19.24 1.27
N PRO A 257 4.38 18.00 1.41
CA PRO A 257 2.96 17.75 1.25
C PRO A 257 2.20 18.29 2.47
N GLN A 258 0.91 18.60 2.30
CA GLN A 258 0.05 18.97 3.43
C GLN A 258 -0.14 17.79 4.40
N ILE A 259 -0.17 16.57 3.85
CA ILE A 259 -0.37 15.32 4.59
C ILE A 259 0.44 14.17 4.00
N ILE A 260 0.96 13.31 4.89
CA ILE A 260 1.38 11.94 4.60
C ILE A 260 0.45 10.99 5.37
N CYS A 261 -0.29 10.14 4.66
CA CYS A 261 -1.06 9.06 5.27
C CYS A 261 -0.25 7.76 5.31
N LEU A 262 -0.17 7.13 6.49
CA LEU A 262 0.43 5.81 6.68
C LEU A 262 -0.64 4.72 6.62
N GLY A 263 -0.62 3.93 5.55
CA GLY A 263 -1.44 2.75 5.37
C GLY A 263 -0.70 1.44 5.61
N GLY A 264 -1.38 0.32 5.41
CA GLY A 264 -0.83 -1.03 5.55
C GLY A 264 -0.93 -1.60 6.97
N GLY A 265 -0.70 -2.91 7.10
CA GLY A 265 -0.98 -3.62 8.35
C GLY A 265 -0.19 -3.11 9.57
N ILE A 266 1.01 -2.55 9.36
CA ILE A 266 1.82 -1.99 10.46
C ILE A 266 1.26 -0.67 10.97
N SER A 267 0.64 0.15 10.11
CA SER A 267 0.09 1.44 10.54
C SER A 267 -1.08 1.28 11.52
N ASN A 268 -1.61 0.05 11.64
CA ASN A 268 -2.64 -0.30 12.62
C ASN A 268 -2.15 -0.40 14.07
N ALA A 269 -0.84 -0.38 14.34
CA ALA A 269 -0.30 -0.40 15.71
C ALA A 269 -0.79 0.79 16.54
N ASP A 270 -0.81 0.69 17.87
CA ASP A 270 -1.24 1.78 18.73
C ASP A 270 -0.40 3.05 18.52
N ASP A 271 -1.06 4.21 18.55
CA ASP A 271 -0.46 5.51 18.20
C ASP A 271 0.77 5.84 19.05
N ASP A 272 0.75 5.56 20.35
CA ASP A 272 1.87 5.85 21.26
C ASP A 272 3.10 4.96 21.00
N LEU A 273 2.93 3.80 20.35
CA LEU A 273 4.05 2.96 19.95
C LEU A 273 4.61 3.31 18.57
N LEU A 274 3.77 3.82 17.67
CA LEU A 274 4.14 4.08 16.27
C LEU A 274 4.01 5.55 15.88
N LEU A 275 2.77 6.04 15.73
CA LEU A 275 2.48 7.29 15.03
C LEU A 275 2.94 8.53 15.82
N THR A 276 2.72 8.56 17.13
CA THR A 276 3.10 9.68 18.00
C THR A 276 4.63 9.85 18.06
N PRO A 277 5.44 8.81 18.34
CA PRO A 277 6.90 8.91 18.25
C PRO A 277 7.39 9.30 16.85
N LEU A 278 6.77 8.77 15.79
CA LEU A 278 7.15 9.11 14.42
C LEU A 278 6.89 10.58 14.09
N ARG A 279 5.75 11.15 14.53
CA ARG A 279 5.45 12.58 14.35
C ARG A 279 6.56 13.46 14.94
N GLU A 280 7.06 13.12 16.13
CA GLU A 280 8.16 13.85 16.77
C GLU A 280 9.47 13.70 16.00
N LEU A 281 9.83 12.48 15.57
CA LEU A 281 11.03 12.24 14.76
C LEU A 281 10.99 13.01 13.44
N VAL A 282 9.87 12.94 12.72
CA VAL A 282 9.67 13.61 11.43
C VAL A 282 9.73 15.13 11.61
N LYS A 283 9.02 15.69 12.59
CA LYS A 283 9.05 17.13 12.87
C LYS A 283 10.46 17.62 13.22
N LYS A 284 11.20 16.86 14.03
CA LYS A 284 12.56 17.20 14.43
C LYS A 284 13.54 17.13 13.24
N GLY A 285 13.38 16.13 12.38
CA GLY A 285 14.26 15.90 11.23
C GLY A 285 13.94 16.74 9.99
N SER A 286 12.71 17.25 9.87
CA SER A 286 12.30 18.10 8.75
C SER A 286 13.05 19.44 8.72
N TYR A 287 13.34 19.92 7.52
CA TYR A 287 14.03 21.20 7.30
C TYR A 287 13.15 22.36 7.79
N ASP A 288 11.96 22.52 7.22
CA ASP A 288 10.97 23.49 7.69
C ASP A 288 10.13 22.89 8.83
N LYS A 289 10.20 23.53 10.00
CA LYS A 289 9.46 23.13 11.20
C LYS A 289 8.30 24.09 11.52
N SER A 290 8.16 25.17 10.76
CA SER A 290 7.16 26.21 10.97
C SER A 290 5.78 25.80 10.45
N MET A 291 5.76 25.05 9.35
CA MET A 291 4.54 24.45 8.77
C MET A 291 4.73 22.93 8.61
N PRO A 292 4.60 22.16 9.71
CA PRO A 292 4.84 20.73 9.65
C PRO A 292 3.78 20.02 8.80
N THR A 293 4.24 19.15 7.89
CA THR A 293 3.37 18.16 7.23
C THR A 293 2.63 17.33 8.26
N ARG A 294 1.32 17.14 8.06
CA ARG A 294 0.52 16.26 8.90
C ARG A 294 0.88 14.80 8.63
N LEU A 295 1.21 14.03 9.66
CA LEU A 295 1.39 12.59 9.55
C LEU A 295 0.20 11.91 10.20
N GLU A 296 -0.62 11.23 9.39
CA GLU A 296 -1.86 10.60 9.83
C GLU A 296 -1.91 9.13 9.48
N ARG A 297 -2.75 8.37 10.17
CA ARG A 297 -3.11 7.01 9.76
C ARG A 297 -4.08 7.08 8.57
N ALA A 298 -3.87 6.22 7.58
CA ALA A 298 -4.84 5.99 6.51
C ALA A 298 -6.20 5.59 7.10
N ALA A 299 -7.29 6.19 6.61
CA ALA A 299 -8.62 6.01 7.20
C ALA A 299 -9.39 4.83 6.61
N LEU A 300 -9.12 4.46 5.35
CA LEU A 300 -9.85 3.40 4.64
C LEU A 300 -9.26 2.01 4.88
N GLY A 301 -8.07 1.93 5.49
CA GLY A 301 -7.42 0.64 5.76
C GLY A 301 -7.23 -0.17 4.47
N ASN A 302 -7.69 -1.42 4.48
CA ASN A 302 -7.58 -2.31 3.31
C ASN A 302 -8.51 -1.92 2.15
N ASP A 303 -9.46 -1.00 2.37
CA ASP A 303 -10.41 -0.61 1.35
C ASP A 303 -9.90 0.55 0.47
N ALA A 304 -8.78 1.18 0.85
CA ALA A 304 -8.17 2.27 0.09
C ALA A 304 -7.86 1.88 -1.36
N GLY A 305 -7.33 0.67 -1.58
CA GLY A 305 -7.00 0.15 -2.91
C GLY A 305 -8.24 -0.02 -3.78
N VAL A 306 -9.31 -0.59 -3.23
CA VAL A 306 -10.58 -0.78 -3.93
C VAL A 306 -11.22 0.56 -4.29
N VAL A 307 -11.35 1.49 -3.33
CA VAL A 307 -11.95 2.81 -3.57
C VAL A 307 -11.15 3.57 -4.63
N GLY A 308 -9.83 3.62 -4.50
CA GLY A 308 -9.02 4.37 -5.45
C GLY A 308 -8.87 3.71 -6.81
N ALA A 309 -8.98 2.38 -6.91
CA ALA A 309 -9.10 1.71 -8.20
C ALA A 309 -10.42 2.09 -8.89
N ALA A 310 -11.54 2.14 -8.17
CA ALA A 310 -12.84 2.53 -8.72
C ALA A 310 -12.83 3.96 -9.27
N LEU A 311 -12.20 4.89 -8.54
CA LEU A 311 -12.12 6.31 -8.89
C LEU A 311 -10.89 6.67 -9.75
N LEU A 312 -10.11 5.67 -10.19
CA LEU A 312 -8.88 5.89 -10.95
C LEU A 312 -9.14 6.67 -12.24
N CYS A 313 -10.25 6.40 -12.92
CA CYS A 313 -10.61 7.03 -14.20
C CYS A 313 -10.72 8.57 -14.14
N ASP A 314 -10.97 9.13 -12.96
CA ASP A 314 -11.11 10.57 -12.75
C ASP A 314 -9.78 11.26 -12.37
N MET A 315 -8.68 10.50 -12.21
CA MET A 315 -7.42 10.97 -11.62
C MET A 315 -6.21 10.97 -12.55
N ILE A 316 -6.33 10.38 -13.73
CA ILE A 316 -5.23 10.09 -14.68
C ILE A 316 -5.42 10.81 -16.02
#